data_AF-A0A932XFY4-F1
#
_entry.id   AF-A0A932XFY4-F1
#
_cell.length_a   1.000
_cell.length_b   1.000
_cell.length_c   1.000
_cell.angle_alpha   90.00
_cell.angle_beta   90.00
_cell.angle_gamma   90.00
#
_symmetry.space_group_name_H-M   'P 1'
#
loop_
_entity.id
_entity.type
_entity.pdbx_description
1 polymer ?
#
loop_
_entity_poly.entity_id
_entity_poly.type
_entity_poly.pdbx_seq_one_letter_code
_entity_poly.pdbx_strand_id
1 'polypeptide(L)'
;VAADAYYKQALGLEGQDRRADSIALYQMALRLVPNEDFYYLRLGGALIELAKGRPKGEPDQSFRAEPRAVLAMPTQRLTSLGQQQMMQAAEAILQEARRLAPINPDHYANLARLNRVWSDLGEPGRLPQSLEYYEQVLKVSPFNTSLFAEYGTVYLAQGNNPKAIEVLSRGIVIEPEYHYTLHRELRADAYLASGNVDEAVKDYRAAIFYNPKALASGNVDGRIDGIARIGRIDAVTDEFHSIITRFERAQTWSAHNMLGFIYARQNRPAEALPHFKAATEILTEVEQQTKQKEPTHWLIRRNLAIVYSQLGQREQARQEVTAALALAPAKDKGALQTLMNQLGGS
;
A
#
# COMPACT_ATOMS: atom_id res chain seq x y z
N VAL A 1 -28.42 15.27 9.76
CA VAL A 1 -28.98 13.99 10.30
C VAL A 1 -29.13 12.92 9.22
N ALA A 2 -29.99 13.06 8.20
CA ALA A 2 -30.16 12.01 7.17
C ALA A 2 -28.95 11.86 6.24
N ALA A 3 -28.35 12.96 5.78
CA ALA A 3 -27.12 12.93 4.98
C ALA A 3 -25.95 12.28 5.74
N ASP A 4 -25.74 12.69 7.00
CA ASP A 4 -24.68 12.13 7.85
C ASP A 4 -24.89 10.63 8.14
N ALA A 5 -26.13 10.16 8.15
CA ALA A 5 -26.44 8.73 8.29
C ALA A 5 -25.99 7.95 7.04
N TYR A 6 -26.32 8.44 5.83
CA TYR A 6 -25.82 7.85 4.59
C TYR A 6 -24.29 7.87 4.53
N TYR A 7 -23.67 8.98 4.94
CA TYR A 7 -22.22 9.09 5.03
C TYR A 7 -21.59 8.07 5.97
N LYS A 8 -22.10 7.93 7.20
CA LYS A 8 -21.60 6.95 8.17
C LYS A 8 -21.78 5.51 7.66
N GLN A 9 -22.90 5.23 7.02
CA GLN A 9 -23.14 3.92 6.39
C GLN A 9 -22.15 3.66 5.25
N ALA A 10 -21.85 4.68 4.43
CA ALA A 10 -20.87 4.60 3.35
C ALA A 10 -19.47 4.28 3.87
N LEU A 11 -19.02 4.94 4.94
CA LEU A 11 -17.74 4.63 5.61
C LEU A 11 -17.68 3.18 6.10
N GLY A 12 -18.79 2.67 6.65
CA GLY A 12 -18.89 1.27 7.08
C GLY A 12 -18.73 0.26 5.93
N LEU A 13 -19.23 0.60 4.73
CA LEU A 13 -19.10 -0.24 3.54
C LEU A 13 -17.69 -0.19 2.94
N GLU A 14 -17.01 0.95 2.99
CA GLU A 14 -15.61 1.05 2.57
C GLU A 14 -14.70 0.16 3.41
N GLY A 15 -14.93 0.08 4.72
CA GLY A 15 -14.22 -0.84 5.62
C GLY A 15 -14.44 -2.32 5.31
N GLN A 16 -15.49 -2.65 4.53
CA GLN A 16 -15.82 -4.00 4.07
C GLN A 16 -15.39 -4.26 2.62
N ASP A 17 -14.61 -3.35 2.01
CA ASP A 17 -14.23 -3.38 0.59
C ASP A 17 -15.42 -3.31 -0.39
N ARG A 18 -16.58 -2.84 0.08
CA ARG A 18 -17.81 -2.67 -0.71
C ARG A 18 -17.90 -1.26 -1.28
N ARG A 19 -16.83 -0.82 -1.95
CA ARG A 19 -16.67 0.56 -2.46
C ARG A 19 -17.71 0.96 -3.52
N ALA A 20 -18.20 0.02 -4.31
CA ALA A 20 -19.28 0.31 -5.26
C ALA A 20 -20.59 0.72 -4.56
N ASP A 21 -20.86 0.14 -3.38
CA ASP A 21 -22.06 0.42 -2.61
C ASP A 21 -21.95 1.76 -1.85
N SER A 22 -20.73 2.15 -1.43
CA SER A 22 -20.52 3.44 -0.76
C SER A 22 -20.78 4.64 -1.69
N ILE A 23 -20.49 4.51 -2.99
CA ILE A 23 -20.74 5.55 -4.01
C ILE A 23 -22.21 5.96 -4.05
N ALA A 24 -23.16 5.00 -4.00
CA ALA A 24 -24.59 5.30 -3.98
C ALA A 24 -24.96 6.19 -2.79
N LEU A 25 -24.42 5.87 -1.62
CA LEU A 25 -24.70 6.57 -0.38
C LEU A 25 -24.11 7.98 -0.36
N TYR A 26 -22.90 8.19 -0.93
CA TYR A 26 -22.36 9.53 -1.10
C TYR A 26 -23.18 10.37 -2.08
N GLN A 27 -23.65 9.79 -3.19
CA GLN A 27 -24.58 10.48 -4.10
C GLN A 27 -25.87 10.87 -3.38
N MET A 28 -26.41 10.02 -2.50
CA MET A 28 -27.60 10.33 -1.70
C MET A 28 -27.33 11.45 -0.68
N ALA A 29 -26.19 11.42 0.02
CA ALA A 29 -25.78 12.48 0.94
C ALA A 29 -25.66 13.84 0.23
N LEU A 30 -25.05 13.85 -0.96
CA LEU A 30 -24.87 15.05 -1.79
C LEU A 30 -26.18 15.59 -2.38
N ARG A 31 -27.19 14.75 -2.63
CA ARG A 31 -28.53 15.24 -3.01
C ARG A 31 -29.21 15.99 -1.87
N LEU A 32 -28.94 15.61 -0.62
CA LEU A 32 -29.51 16.25 0.57
C LEU A 32 -28.74 17.50 0.99
N VAL A 33 -27.41 17.45 0.91
CA VAL A 33 -26.51 18.55 1.31
C VAL A 33 -25.46 18.75 0.21
N PRO A 34 -25.78 19.48 -0.87
CA PRO A 34 -24.91 19.59 -2.04
C PRO A 34 -23.68 20.47 -1.85
N ASN A 35 -23.58 21.20 -0.73
CA ASN A 35 -22.46 22.11 -0.46
C ASN A 35 -21.47 21.54 0.58
N GLU A 36 -21.65 20.28 0.98
CA GLU A 36 -20.78 19.63 1.97
C GLU A 36 -19.56 19.00 1.29
N ASP A 37 -18.41 19.65 1.41
CA ASP A 37 -17.17 19.33 0.69
C ASP A 37 -16.64 17.93 1.01
N PHE A 38 -16.76 17.47 2.26
CA PHE A 38 -16.22 16.17 2.66
C PHE A 38 -16.98 14.98 2.05
N TYR A 39 -18.25 15.14 1.64
CA TYR A 39 -18.96 14.11 0.85
C TYR A 39 -18.37 13.98 -0.56
N TYR A 40 -17.98 15.09 -1.18
CA TYR A 40 -17.27 15.06 -2.47
C TYR A 40 -15.91 14.40 -2.33
N LEU A 41 -15.13 14.72 -1.29
CA LEU A 41 -13.84 14.08 -1.03
C LEU A 41 -13.95 12.55 -1.00
N ARG A 42 -14.96 12.06 -0.29
CA ARG A 42 -15.17 10.63 -0.09
C ARG A 42 -15.65 9.94 -1.35
N LEU A 43 -16.56 10.57 -2.09
CA LEU A 43 -16.96 10.10 -3.42
C LEU A 43 -15.77 10.05 -4.39
N GLY A 44 -14.97 11.12 -4.46
CA GLY A 44 -13.79 11.19 -5.31
C GLY A 44 -12.76 10.11 -4.97
N GLY A 45 -12.48 9.90 -3.68
CA GLY A 45 -11.61 8.82 -3.21
C GLY A 45 -12.13 7.43 -3.57
N ALA A 46 -13.43 7.16 -3.36
CA ALA A 46 -14.05 5.90 -3.73
C ALA A 46 -13.94 5.61 -5.24
N LEU A 47 -14.10 6.64 -6.08
CA LEU A 47 -13.93 6.52 -7.54
C LEU A 47 -12.47 6.22 -7.93
N ILE A 48 -11.48 6.87 -7.29
CA ILE A 48 -10.05 6.57 -7.51
C ILE A 48 -9.75 5.11 -7.17
N GLU A 49 -10.17 4.64 -5.99
CA GLU A 49 -9.92 3.27 -5.57
C GLU A 49 -10.61 2.27 -6.50
N LEU A 50 -11.84 2.55 -6.92
CA LEU A 50 -12.57 1.68 -7.84
C LEU A 50 -11.95 1.64 -9.24
N ALA A 51 -11.26 2.70 -9.66
CA ALA A 51 -10.54 2.76 -10.94
C ALA A 51 -9.24 1.94 -10.95
N LYS A 52 -8.62 1.71 -9.78
CA LYS A 52 -7.42 0.88 -9.66
C LYS A 52 -7.74 -0.56 -10.07
N GLY A 53 -6.95 -1.10 -11.00
CA GLY A 53 -7.12 -2.47 -11.51
C GLY A 53 -8.24 -2.65 -12.53
N ARG A 54 -8.93 -1.59 -12.95
CA ARG A 54 -9.87 -1.64 -14.08
C ARG A 54 -9.15 -1.58 -15.43
N PRO A 55 -9.71 -2.19 -16.49
CA PRO A 55 -9.26 -1.89 -17.84
C PRO A 55 -9.54 -0.42 -18.18
N LYS A 56 -8.77 0.15 -19.11
CA LYS A 56 -8.97 1.52 -19.62
C LYS A 56 -10.42 1.80 -20.00
N GLY A 57 -11.11 0.78 -20.54
CA GLY A 57 -12.48 0.83 -21.02
C GLY A 57 -12.58 1.52 -22.38
N GLU A 58 -13.69 1.28 -23.07
CA GLU A 58 -13.99 1.98 -24.32
C GLU A 58 -14.45 3.42 -24.00
N PRO A 59 -14.03 4.42 -24.78
CA PRO A 59 -14.50 5.79 -24.59
C PRO A 59 -16.02 5.92 -24.82
N ASP A 60 -16.77 6.25 -23.77
CA ASP A 60 -18.16 6.70 -23.90
C ASP A 60 -18.20 8.19 -24.29
N GLN A 61 -18.54 8.49 -25.55
CA GLN A 61 -18.60 9.87 -26.08
C GLN A 61 -19.68 10.75 -25.42
N SER A 62 -20.67 10.13 -24.79
CA SER A 62 -21.72 10.84 -24.05
C SER A 62 -21.28 11.23 -22.64
N PHE A 63 -20.14 10.69 -22.16
CA PHE A 63 -19.58 11.06 -20.88
C PHE A 63 -19.17 12.53 -20.86
N ARG A 64 -19.46 13.18 -19.74
CA ARG A 64 -19.07 14.56 -19.43
C ARG A 64 -18.46 14.55 -18.04
N ALA A 65 -17.18 14.90 -17.95
CA ALA A 65 -16.44 15.00 -16.70
C ALA A 65 -16.77 16.30 -15.94
N GLU A 66 -18.06 16.56 -15.77
CA GLU A 66 -18.59 17.75 -15.08
C GLU A 66 -19.21 17.32 -13.76
N PRO A 67 -18.98 18.02 -12.63
CA PRO A 67 -19.47 17.59 -11.32
C PRO A 67 -20.97 17.30 -11.32
N ARG A 68 -21.78 18.19 -11.89
CA ARG A 68 -23.24 18.00 -12.00
C ARG A 68 -23.62 16.76 -12.81
N ALA A 69 -22.92 16.48 -13.91
CA ALA A 69 -23.19 15.32 -14.76
C ALA A 69 -22.81 14.01 -14.05
N VAL A 70 -21.67 14.00 -13.35
CA VAL A 70 -21.21 12.85 -12.57
C VAL A 70 -22.17 12.55 -11.40
N LEU A 71 -22.62 13.58 -10.67
CA LEU A 71 -23.55 13.40 -9.55
C LEU A 71 -24.95 12.96 -9.99
N ALA A 72 -25.41 13.41 -11.15
CA ALA A 72 -26.69 13.00 -11.73
C ALA A 72 -26.65 11.59 -12.35
N MET A 73 -25.45 11.04 -12.58
CA MET A 73 -25.30 9.72 -13.20
C MET A 73 -25.85 8.62 -12.28
N PRO A 74 -26.66 7.68 -12.80
CA PRO A 74 -27.08 6.51 -12.03
C PRO A 74 -25.86 5.74 -11.50
N THR A 75 -25.90 5.32 -10.24
CA THR A 75 -24.77 4.65 -9.58
C THR A 75 -24.25 3.47 -10.39
N GLN A 76 -25.15 2.63 -10.93
CA GLN A 76 -24.77 1.48 -11.75
C GLN A 76 -23.94 1.86 -12.98
N ARG A 77 -24.26 3.00 -13.61
CA ARG A 77 -23.48 3.53 -14.75
C ARG A 77 -22.15 4.11 -14.29
N LEU A 78 -22.14 4.83 -13.17
CA LEU A 78 -20.93 5.42 -12.61
C LEU A 78 -19.91 4.34 -12.20
N THR A 79 -20.39 3.26 -11.58
CA THR A 79 -19.54 2.13 -11.16
C THR A 79 -19.20 1.16 -12.30
N SER A 80 -19.81 1.30 -13.48
CA SER A 80 -19.45 0.56 -14.70
C SER A 80 -18.49 1.31 -15.61
N LEU A 81 -18.10 2.55 -15.30
CA LEU A 81 -17.16 3.31 -16.12
C LEU A 81 -15.81 2.57 -16.26
N GLY A 82 -15.18 2.77 -17.43
CA GLY A 82 -13.79 2.41 -17.67
C GLY A 82 -12.84 3.24 -16.80
N GLN A 83 -11.61 2.76 -16.61
CA GLN A 83 -10.61 3.41 -15.74
C GLN A 83 -10.39 4.89 -16.09
N GLN A 84 -10.27 5.23 -17.37
CA GLN A 84 -10.04 6.62 -17.81
C GLN A 84 -11.19 7.56 -17.39
N GLN A 85 -12.43 7.18 -17.70
CA GLN A 85 -13.59 8.02 -17.41
C GLN A 85 -13.92 8.07 -15.93
N MET A 86 -13.67 6.99 -15.19
CA MET A 86 -13.82 6.97 -13.74
C MET A 86 -12.81 7.91 -13.06
N MET A 87 -11.57 7.94 -13.54
CA MET A 87 -10.55 8.87 -13.05
C MET A 87 -10.86 10.33 -13.41
N GLN A 88 -11.45 10.59 -14.59
CA GLN A 88 -11.96 11.92 -14.96
C GLN A 88 -13.15 12.33 -14.09
N ALA A 89 -14.05 11.41 -13.77
CA ALA A 89 -15.16 11.65 -12.85
C ALA A 89 -14.66 11.99 -11.44
N ALA A 90 -13.66 11.24 -10.94
CA ALA A 90 -13.03 11.51 -9.66
C ALA A 90 -12.39 12.91 -9.63
N GLU A 91 -11.71 13.31 -10.70
CA GLU A 91 -11.13 14.66 -10.82
C GLU A 91 -12.19 15.75 -10.73
N ALA A 92 -13.26 15.63 -11.50
CA ALA A 92 -14.36 16.61 -11.47
C ALA A 92 -14.94 16.76 -10.05
N ILE A 93 -15.18 15.64 -9.37
CA ILE A 93 -15.73 15.62 -8.00
C ILE A 93 -14.76 16.25 -6.99
N LEU A 94 -13.46 15.93 -7.05
CA LEU A 94 -12.46 16.50 -6.14
C LEU A 94 -12.21 18.00 -6.41
N GLN A 95 -12.30 18.43 -7.67
CA GLN A 95 -12.23 19.86 -8.00
C GLN A 95 -13.42 20.63 -7.44
N GLU A 96 -14.62 20.05 -7.44
CA GLU A 96 -15.79 20.65 -6.82
C GLU A 96 -15.65 20.73 -5.29
N ALA A 97 -15.11 19.68 -4.65
CA ALA A 97 -14.78 19.70 -3.23
C ALA A 97 -13.87 20.89 -2.88
N ARG A 98 -12.79 21.09 -3.66
CA ARG A 98 -11.88 22.23 -3.51
C ARG A 98 -12.58 23.57 -3.75
N ARG A 99 -13.48 23.65 -4.74
CA ARG A 99 -14.22 24.88 -5.04
C ARG A 99 -15.10 25.30 -3.87
N LEU A 100 -15.70 24.34 -3.16
CA LEU A 100 -16.57 24.58 -2.01
C LEU A 100 -15.77 25.04 -0.77
N ALA A 101 -14.57 24.49 -0.56
CA ALA A 101 -13.73 24.82 0.60
C ALA A 101 -12.24 25.01 0.21
N PRO A 102 -11.87 26.13 -0.43
CA PRO A 102 -10.56 26.29 -1.10
C PRO A 102 -9.34 26.27 -0.18
N ILE A 103 -9.50 26.43 1.14
CA ILE A 103 -8.41 26.42 2.11
C ILE A 103 -8.26 25.08 2.86
N ASN A 104 -9.16 24.12 2.62
CA ASN A 104 -9.10 22.84 3.31
C ASN A 104 -7.94 21.98 2.73
N PRO A 105 -6.94 21.58 3.56
CA PRO A 105 -5.78 20.83 3.10
C PRO A 105 -6.13 19.49 2.46
N ASP A 106 -7.21 18.84 2.90
CA ASP A 106 -7.59 17.52 2.38
C ASP A 106 -7.92 17.57 0.89
N HIS A 107 -8.41 18.69 0.36
CA HIS A 107 -8.69 18.82 -1.08
C HIS A 107 -7.41 18.81 -1.90
N TYR A 108 -6.40 19.55 -1.46
CA TYR A 108 -5.09 19.54 -2.11
C TYR A 108 -4.44 18.15 -2.01
N ALA A 109 -4.48 17.51 -0.85
CA ALA A 109 -3.95 16.15 -0.67
C ALA A 109 -4.65 15.13 -1.58
N ASN A 110 -5.98 15.16 -1.68
CA ASN A 110 -6.72 14.22 -2.54
C ASN A 110 -6.48 14.48 -4.03
N LEU A 111 -6.36 15.75 -4.47
CA LEU A 111 -5.96 16.07 -5.83
C LEU A 111 -4.51 15.66 -6.12
N ALA A 112 -3.61 15.75 -5.14
CA ALA A 112 -2.24 15.27 -5.27
C ALA A 112 -2.20 13.74 -5.47
N ARG A 113 -2.95 12.99 -4.65
CA ARG A 113 -3.10 11.53 -4.75
C ARG A 113 -3.72 11.11 -6.09
N LEU A 114 -4.79 11.80 -6.53
CA LEU A 114 -5.42 11.58 -7.83
C LEU A 114 -4.39 11.70 -8.97
N ASN A 115 -3.60 12.77 -8.95
CA ASN A 115 -2.57 13.02 -9.97
C ASN A 115 -1.43 11.99 -9.92
N ARG A 116 -1.06 11.52 -8.73
CA ARG A 116 -0.13 10.41 -8.56
C ARG A 116 -0.66 9.13 -9.22
N VAL A 117 -1.94 8.80 -9.02
CA VAL A 117 -2.59 7.64 -9.64
C VAL A 117 -2.67 7.80 -11.15
N TRP A 118 -3.05 8.97 -11.66
CA TRP A 118 -3.03 9.21 -13.09
C TRP A 118 -1.63 9.02 -13.70
N SER A 119 -0.58 9.47 -13.00
CA SER A 119 0.79 9.20 -13.42
C SER A 119 1.13 7.70 -13.45
N ASP A 120 0.66 6.90 -12.47
CA ASP A 120 0.83 5.44 -12.49
C ASP A 120 0.14 4.79 -13.70
N LEU A 121 -0.95 5.41 -14.19
CA LEU A 121 -1.67 4.97 -15.39
C LEU A 121 -1.00 5.42 -16.69
N GLY A 122 0.13 6.13 -16.61
CA GLY A 122 0.91 6.60 -17.74
C GLY A 122 0.41 7.91 -18.37
N GLU A 123 -0.45 8.67 -17.68
CA GLU A 123 -0.90 9.96 -18.20
C GLU A 123 0.20 11.03 -18.07
N PRO A 124 0.63 11.65 -19.18
CA PRO A 124 1.69 12.66 -19.17
C PRO A 124 1.31 13.89 -18.33
N GLY A 125 2.31 14.51 -17.69
CA GLY A 125 2.14 15.78 -16.97
C GLY A 125 1.46 15.68 -15.60
N ARG A 126 0.96 14.50 -15.21
CA ARG A 126 0.25 14.31 -13.93
C ARG A 126 1.17 14.24 -12.72
N LEU A 127 2.39 13.74 -12.90
CA LEU A 127 3.38 13.72 -11.82
C LEU A 127 3.79 15.13 -11.35
N PRO A 128 4.13 16.09 -12.25
CA PRO A 128 4.30 17.50 -11.86
C PRO A 128 3.09 18.10 -11.16
N GLN A 129 1.87 17.86 -11.65
CA GLN A 129 0.65 18.36 -11.01
C GLN A 129 0.50 17.81 -9.58
N SER A 130 0.83 16.53 -9.36
CA SER A 130 0.84 15.93 -8.02
C SER A 130 1.79 16.67 -7.07
N LEU A 131 3.01 16.98 -7.52
CA LEU A 131 3.99 17.74 -6.75
C LEU A 131 3.47 19.15 -6.40
N GLU A 132 2.89 19.87 -7.37
CA GLU A 132 2.30 21.20 -7.15
C GLU A 132 1.20 21.15 -6.08
N TYR A 133 0.30 20.16 -6.12
CA TYR A 133 -0.73 20.00 -5.10
C TYR A 133 -0.14 19.70 -3.71
N TYR A 134 0.92 18.87 -3.62
CA TYR A 134 1.61 18.64 -2.35
C TYR A 134 2.32 19.90 -1.82
N GLU A 135 2.88 20.74 -2.69
CA GLU A 135 3.43 22.03 -2.29
C GLU A 135 2.35 22.95 -1.71
N GLN A 136 1.16 22.98 -2.31
CA GLN A 136 0.06 23.80 -1.79
C GLN A 136 -0.46 23.27 -0.45
N VAL A 137 -0.64 21.95 -0.29
CA VAL A 137 -1.14 21.41 0.98
C VAL A 137 -0.17 21.66 2.13
N LEU A 138 1.15 21.57 1.89
CA LEU A 138 2.16 21.82 2.92
C LEU A 138 2.31 23.31 3.27
N LYS A 139 1.84 24.25 2.43
CA LYS A 139 1.73 25.67 2.80
C LYS A 139 0.62 25.90 3.82
N VAL A 140 -0.51 25.20 3.68
CA VAL A 140 -1.68 25.37 4.57
C VAL A 140 -1.67 24.41 5.77
N SER A 141 -0.96 23.29 5.68
CA SER A 141 -0.81 22.29 6.74
C SER A 141 0.65 21.84 6.89
N PRO A 142 1.54 22.74 7.36
CA PRO A 142 2.99 22.50 7.37
C PRO A 142 3.45 21.43 8.36
N PHE A 143 2.59 21.02 9.29
CA PHE A 143 2.90 20.05 10.34
C PHE A 143 2.22 18.69 10.16
N ASN A 144 1.45 18.49 9.08
CA ASN A 144 0.86 17.19 8.81
C ASN A 144 1.92 16.26 8.20
N THR A 145 2.56 15.48 9.07
CA THR A 145 3.66 14.56 8.76
C THR A 145 3.29 13.50 7.74
N SER A 146 2.06 12.97 7.78
CA SER A 146 1.57 12.00 6.79
C SER A 146 1.75 12.48 5.34
N LEU A 147 1.58 13.78 5.08
CA LEU A 147 1.70 14.37 3.75
C LEU A 147 3.14 14.40 3.23
N PHE A 148 4.14 14.41 4.12
CA PHE A 148 5.55 14.35 3.71
C PHE A 148 5.92 12.95 3.17
N ALA A 149 5.32 11.88 3.70
CA ALA A 149 5.56 10.53 3.20
C ALA A 149 4.97 10.36 1.79
N GLU A 150 3.76 10.85 1.59
CA GLU A 150 3.12 10.83 0.28
C GLU A 150 3.87 11.70 -0.72
N TYR A 151 4.27 12.92 -0.34
CA TYR A 151 5.03 13.82 -1.21
C TYR A 151 6.40 13.24 -1.57
N GLY A 152 7.11 12.66 -0.60
CA GLY A 152 8.36 11.93 -0.84
C GLY A 152 8.18 10.75 -1.81
N THR A 153 7.05 10.05 -1.73
CA THR A 153 6.70 8.96 -2.68
C THR A 153 6.52 9.49 -4.11
N VAL A 154 5.97 10.69 -4.29
CA VAL A 154 5.89 11.32 -5.63
C VAL A 154 7.28 11.63 -6.18
N TYR A 155 8.19 12.17 -5.35
CA TYR A 155 9.57 12.42 -5.77
C TYR A 155 10.35 11.14 -6.09
N LEU A 156 10.13 10.06 -5.33
CA LEU A 156 10.66 8.74 -5.65
C LEU A 156 10.15 8.24 -7.01
N ALA A 157 8.84 8.39 -7.28
CA ALA A 157 8.27 8.04 -8.57
C ALA A 157 8.82 8.90 -9.73
N GLN A 158 9.22 10.14 -9.44
CA GLN A 158 9.91 11.02 -10.39
C GLN A 158 11.38 10.63 -10.62
N GLY A 159 11.96 9.79 -9.76
CA GLY A 159 13.40 9.51 -9.71
C GLY A 159 14.22 10.64 -9.10
N ASN A 160 13.59 11.66 -8.52
CA ASN A 160 14.27 12.77 -7.85
C ASN A 160 14.57 12.40 -6.38
N ASN A 161 15.51 11.46 -6.21
CA ASN A 161 15.91 10.97 -4.90
C ASN A 161 16.41 12.06 -3.94
N PRO A 162 17.20 13.09 -4.37
CA PRO A 162 17.60 14.17 -3.49
C PRO A 162 16.43 14.92 -2.86
N LYS A 163 15.38 15.23 -3.64
CA LYS A 163 14.18 15.89 -3.11
C LYS A 163 13.33 14.95 -2.25
N ALA A 164 13.25 13.67 -2.60
CA ALA A 164 12.60 12.68 -1.73
C ALA A 164 13.27 12.66 -0.35
N ILE A 165 14.61 12.61 -0.29
CA ILE A 165 15.38 12.62 0.95
C ILE A 165 15.11 13.90 1.76
N GLU A 166 15.12 15.06 1.12
CA GLU A 166 14.85 16.35 1.78
C GLU A 166 13.46 16.38 2.42
N VAL A 167 12.42 16.04 1.65
CA VAL A 167 11.03 16.07 2.12
C VAL A 167 10.81 15.06 3.24
N LEU A 168 11.29 13.83 3.08
CA LEU A 168 11.13 12.79 4.09
C LEU A 168 11.89 13.13 5.38
N SER A 169 13.07 13.75 5.26
CA SER A 169 13.83 14.23 6.43
C SER A 169 13.08 15.31 7.20
N ARG A 170 12.37 16.21 6.52
CA ARG A 170 11.51 17.20 7.19
C ARG A 170 10.37 16.51 7.96
N GLY A 171 9.71 15.52 7.36
CA GLY A 171 8.67 14.74 8.03
C GLY A 171 9.16 14.07 9.32
N ILE A 172 10.36 13.46 9.27
CA ILE A 172 11.00 12.80 10.41
C ILE A 172 11.29 13.77 11.57
N VAL A 173 11.61 15.03 11.27
CA VAL A 173 11.89 16.06 12.30
C VAL A 173 10.60 16.52 13.01
N ILE A 174 9.46 16.55 12.31
CA ILE A 174 8.21 17.11 12.85
C ILE A 174 7.54 16.13 13.83
N GLU A 175 7.40 14.86 13.48
CA GLU A 175 6.86 13.82 14.37
C GLU A 175 7.77 12.59 14.40
N PRO A 176 8.52 12.41 15.50
CA PRO A 176 9.42 11.27 15.65
C PRO A 176 8.75 9.92 15.92
N GLU A 177 7.43 9.84 16.17
CA GLU A 177 6.83 8.62 16.73
C GLU A 177 5.75 7.94 15.88
N TYR A 178 4.89 8.64 15.13
CA TYR A 178 3.75 8.01 14.44
C TYR A 178 4.03 7.63 12.97
N HIS A 179 4.52 8.56 12.15
CA HIS A 179 4.86 8.30 10.73
C HIS A 179 6.33 7.95 10.50
N TYR A 180 7.12 7.94 11.58
CA TYR A 180 8.56 7.84 11.57
C TYR A 180 9.11 6.63 10.81
N THR A 181 8.51 5.44 11.02
CA THR A 181 8.90 4.22 10.33
C THR A 181 8.76 4.36 8.82
N LEU A 182 7.59 4.81 8.34
CA LEU A 182 7.34 4.93 6.90
C LEU A 182 8.26 5.96 6.25
N HIS A 183 8.50 7.10 6.90
CA HIS A 183 9.43 8.09 6.36
C HIS A 183 10.85 7.54 6.21
N ARG A 184 11.33 6.78 7.20
CA ARG A 184 12.65 6.15 7.14
C ARG A 184 12.74 5.07 6.09
N GLU A 185 11.70 4.24 5.93
CA GLU A 185 11.67 3.26 4.83
C GLU A 185 11.78 3.94 3.46
N LEU A 186 10.95 4.95 3.21
CA LEU A 186 10.96 5.68 1.94
C LEU A 186 12.28 6.44 1.73
N ARG A 187 12.88 6.96 2.81
CA ARG A 187 14.15 7.69 2.72
C ARG A 187 15.31 6.72 2.48
N ALA A 188 15.26 5.54 3.08
CA ALA A 188 16.19 4.46 2.78
C ALA A 188 16.07 4.00 1.32
N ASP A 189 14.85 3.88 0.79
CA ASP A 189 14.63 3.58 -0.63
C ASP A 189 15.28 4.65 -1.53
N ALA A 190 15.11 5.94 -1.18
CA ALA A 190 15.75 7.05 -1.89
C ALA A 190 17.28 7.04 -1.80
N TYR A 191 17.82 6.74 -0.61
CA TYR A 191 19.26 6.60 -0.39
C TYR A 191 19.83 5.44 -1.20
N LEU A 192 19.17 4.29 -1.20
CA LEU A 192 19.58 3.10 -1.95
C LEU A 192 19.59 3.38 -3.46
N ALA A 193 18.54 4.04 -3.97
CA ALA A 193 18.46 4.47 -5.37
C ALA A 193 19.53 5.51 -5.74
N SER A 194 20.08 6.24 -4.77
CA SER A 194 21.18 7.21 -4.96
C SER A 194 22.56 6.62 -4.68
N GLY A 195 22.67 5.35 -4.29
CA GLY A 195 23.94 4.71 -3.91
C GLY A 195 24.45 5.04 -2.51
N ASN A 196 23.68 5.76 -1.69
CA ASN A 196 24.02 6.14 -0.31
C ASN A 196 23.70 5.01 0.67
N VAL A 197 24.41 3.88 0.54
CA VAL A 197 24.01 2.62 1.17
C VAL A 197 24.07 2.62 2.68
N ASP A 198 25.10 3.24 3.27
CA ASP A 198 25.23 3.28 4.73
C ASP A 198 24.05 4.01 5.38
N GLU A 199 23.53 5.02 4.69
CA GLU A 199 22.40 5.81 5.17
C GLU A 199 21.09 5.05 4.99
N ALA A 200 20.95 4.32 3.88
CA ALA A 200 19.84 3.40 3.67
C ALA A 200 19.79 2.32 4.75
N VAL A 201 20.92 1.67 5.06
CA VAL A 201 21.00 0.63 6.10
C VAL A 201 20.67 1.20 7.48
N LYS A 202 21.17 2.39 7.83
CA LYS A 202 20.82 3.07 9.08
C LYS A 202 19.32 3.31 9.19
N ASP A 203 18.69 3.81 8.14
CA ASP A 203 17.25 4.09 8.13
C ASP A 203 16.40 2.83 8.14
N TYR A 204 16.77 1.80 7.38
CA TYR A 204 16.11 0.49 7.43
C TYR A 204 16.19 -0.12 8.82
N ARG A 205 17.37 -0.14 9.44
CA ARG A 205 17.54 -0.66 10.81
C ARG A 205 16.68 0.09 11.81
N ALA A 206 16.64 1.42 11.72
CA ALA A 206 15.76 2.22 12.57
C ALA A 206 14.28 1.90 12.31
N ALA A 207 13.82 1.85 11.06
CA ALA A 207 12.43 1.53 10.74
C ALA A 207 12.02 0.15 11.28
N ILE A 208 12.87 -0.86 11.04
CA ILE A 208 12.73 -2.24 11.54
C ILE A 208 12.66 -2.28 13.07
N PHE A 209 13.49 -1.50 13.76
CA PHE A 209 13.48 -1.42 15.22
C PHE A 209 12.17 -0.88 15.78
N TYR A 210 11.62 0.21 15.22
CA TYR A 210 10.38 0.81 15.72
C TYR A 210 9.12 0.05 15.31
N ASN A 211 9.15 -0.58 14.14
CA ASN A 211 8.08 -1.45 13.68
C ASN A 211 8.71 -2.72 13.10
N PRO A 212 8.68 -3.85 13.81
CA PRO A 212 9.20 -5.12 13.32
C PRO A 212 8.56 -5.61 12.01
N LYS A 213 7.39 -5.07 11.63
CA LYS A 213 6.73 -5.36 10.34
C LYS A 213 7.23 -4.44 9.20
N ALA A 214 8.07 -3.45 9.51
CA ALA A 214 8.75 -2.64 8.52
C ALA A 214 9.55 -3.54 7.58
N LEU A 215 9.59 -3.18 6.29
CA LEU A 215 10.14 -3.99 5.20
C LEU A 215 9.44 -5.31 4.89
N ALA A 216 8.51 -5.79 5.73
CA ALA A 216 7.74 -7.00 5.44
C ALA A 216 6.56 -6.74 4.48
N SER A 217 6.30 -5.49 4.13
CA SER A 217 5.25 -5.06 3.20
C SER A 217 5.82 -4.36 1.97
N GLY A 218 5.16 -4.50 0.82
CA GLY A 218 5.54 -3.82 -0.42
C GLY A 218 6.67 -4.51 -1.20
N ASN A 219 7.56 -3.71 -1.81
CA ASN A 219 8.65 -4.14 -2.70
C ASN A 219 9.85 -4.74 -1.92
N VAL A 220 9.57 -5.78 -1.12
CA VAL A 220 10.58 -6.45 -0.27
C VAL A 220 11.75 -6.94 -1.11
N ASP A 221 11.47 -7.64 -2.20
CA ASP A 221 12.46 -8.22 -3.11
C ASP A 221 13.46 -7.17 -3.59
N GLY A 222 12.97 -6.02 -4.10
CA GLY A 222 13.83 -4.96 -4.62
C GLY A 222 14.71 -4.31 -3.55
N ARG A 223 14.19 -4.16 -2.32
CA ARG A 223 14.96 -3.61 -1.19
C ARG A 223 16.07 -4.57 -0.78
N ILE A 224 15.73 -5.84 -0.56
CA ILE A 224 16.70 -6.87 -0.15
C ILE A 224 17.77 -7.09 -1.23
N ASP A 225 17.37 -7.16 -2.51
CA ASP A 225 18.32 -7.31 -3.62
C ASP A 225 19.24 -6.10 -3.76
N GLY A 226 18.70 -4.89 -3.59
CA GLY A 226 19.50 -3.67 -3.63
C GLY A 226 20.54 -3.62 -2.51
N ILE A 227 20.16 -4.00 -1.28
CA ILE A 227 21.08 -4.09 -0.13
C ILE A 227 22.13 -5.20 -0.35
N ALA A 228 21.70 -6.36 -0.84
CA ALA A 228 22.57 -7.51 -1.09
C ALA A 228 23.61 -7.25 -2.17
N ARG A 229 23.23 -6.60 -3.28
CA ARG A 229 24.14 -6.24 -4.38
C ARG A 229 25.32 -5.38 -3.91
N ILE A 230 25.16 -4.65 -2.82
CA ILE A 230 26.15 -3.71 -2.30
C ILE A 230 26.89 -4.28 -1.06
N GLY A 231 26.67 -5.57 -0.75
CA GLY A 231 27.42 -6.30 0.27
C GLY A 231 27.12 -5.84 1.71
N ARG A 232 25.92 -5.30 1.97
CA ARG A 232 25.51 -4.80 3.30
C ARG A 232 24.32 -5.56 3.90
N ILE A 233 23.99 -6.72 3.34
CA ILE A 233 22.83 -7.52 3.78
C ILE A 233 23.02 -8.10 5.18
N ASP A 234 24.25 -8.35 5.61
CA ASP A 234 24.55 -8.90 6.93
C ASP A 234 24.10 -7.96 8.05
N ALA A 235 24.34 -6.64 7.91
CA ALA A 235 23.93 -5.65 8.91
C ALA A 235 22.41 -5.55 9.10
N VAL A 236 21.63 -5.82 8.04
CA VAL A 236 20.16 -5.87 8.11
C VAL A 236 19.69 -7.21 8.68
N THR A 237 20.38 -8.30 8.34
CA THR A 237 20.16 -9.64 8.90
C THR A 237 20.35 -9.64 10.43
N ASP A 238 21.43 -9.00 10.90
CA ASP A 238 21.73 -8.87 12.33
C ASP A 238 20.65 -8.09 13.09
N GLU A 239 20.04 -7.08 12.47
CA GLU A 239 18.95 -6.32 13.10
C GLU A 239 17.69 -7.17 13.26
N PHE A 240 17.36 -8.03 12.29
CA PHE A 240 16.24 -8.96 12.45
C PHE A 240 16.50 -10.02 13.53
N HIS A 241 17.73 -10.51 13.68
CA HIS A 241 18.09 -11.40 14.80
C HIS A 241 17.99 -10.68 16.15
N SER A 242 18.40 -9.41 16.20
CA SER A 242 18.23 -8.54 17.38
C SER A 242 16.76 -8.38 17.76
N ILE A 243 15.84 -8.22 16.79
CA ILE A 243 14.40 -8.19 17.06
C ILE A 243 13.92 -9.46 17.75
N ILE A 244 14.27 -10.63 17.20
CA ILE A 244 13.83 -11.93 17.74
C ILE A 244 14.25 -12.09 19.20
N THR A 245 15.36 -11.49 19.59
CA THR A 245 15.89 -11.56 20.96
C THR A 245 15.27 -10.52 21.90
N ARG A 246 14.92 -9.33 21.39
CA ARG A 246 14.54 -8.17 22.21
C ARG A 246 13.04 -7.98 22.38
N PHE A 247 12.25 -8.42 21.41
CA PHE A 247 10.82 -8.20 21.39
C PHE A 247 10.06 -9.45 21.84
N GLU A 248 8.83 -9.24 22.30
CA GLU A 248 7.93 -10.34 22.65
C GLU A 248 7.70 -11.25 21.45
N ARG A 249 7.61 -12.56 21.68
CA ARG A 249 7.43 -13.57 20.61
C ARG A 249 6.29 -13.24 19.64
N ALA A 250 5.17 -12.71 20.13
CA ALA A 250 4.03 -12.33 19.28
C ALA A 250 4.37 -11.24 18.23
N GLN A 251 5.45 -10.48 18.43
CA GLN A 251 5.87 -9.37 17.59
C GLN A 251 6.99 -9.76 16.60
N THR A 252 7.52 -10.99 16.66
CA THR A 252 8.72 -11.39 15.92
C THR A 252 8.45 -12.15 14.62
N TRP A 253 7.19 -12.50 14.32
CA TRP A 253 6.86 -13.29 13.12
C TRP A 253 7.34 -12.62 11.82
N SER A 254 7.29 -11.29 11.73
CA SER A 254 7.74 -10.54 10.56
C SER A 254 9.26 -10.55 10.42
N ALA A 255 10.00 -10.49 11.53
CA ALA A 255 11.46 -10.64 11.54
C ALA A 255 11.88 -12.04 11.10
N HIS A 256 11.20 -13.08 11.60
CA HIS A 256 11.39 -14.44 11.11
C HIS A 256 11.06 -14.55 9.61
N ASN A 257 9.96 -13.96 9.13
CA ASN A 257 9.62 -13.97 7.70
C ASN A 257 10.71 -13.30 6.85
N MET A 258 11.26 -12.17 7.30
CA MET A 258 12.34 -11.46 6.60
C MET A 258 13.66 -12.24 6.60
N LEU A 259 14.05 -12.87 7.70
CA LEU A 259 15.23 -13.74 7.74
C LEU A 259 15.08 -14.95 6.83
N GLY A 260 13.92 -15.61 6.85
CA GLY A 260 13.59 -16.69 5.92
C GLY A 260 13.74 -16.23 4.47
N PHE A 261 13.23 -15.04 4.16
CA PHE A 261 13.34 -14.44 2.83
C PHE A 261 14.80 -14.16 2.44
N ILE A 262 15.58 -13.52 3.31
CA ILE A 262 17.00 -13.20 3.07
C ILE A 262 17.81 -14.48 2.80
N TYR A 263 17.69 -15.50 3.66
CA TYR A 263 18.40 -16.76 3.46
C TYR A 263 17.96 -17.49 2.19
N ALA A 264 16.67 -17.50 1.87
CA ALA A 264 16.18 -18.10 0.64
C ALA A 264 16.74 -17.40 -0.62
N ARG A 265 16.84 -16.06 -0.61
CA ARG A 265 17.47 -15.27 -1.69
C ARG A 265 18.96 -15.56 -1.86
N GLN A 266 19.65 -15.87 -0.76
CA GLN A 266 21.04 -16.30 -0.76
C GLN A 266 21.24 -17.78 -1.16
N ASN A 267 20.18 -18.46 -1.62
CA ASN A 267 20.20 -19.90 -1.93
C ASN A 267 20.60 -20.78 -0.72
N ARG A 268 20.15 -20.38 0.47
CA ARG A 268 20.36 -21.06 1.76
C ARG A 268 19.05 -21.61 2.32
N PRO A 269 18.39 -22.58 1.65
CA PRO A 269 17.06 -23.04 2.04
C PRO A 269 17.03 -23.75 3.41
N ALA A 270 18.12 -24.41 3.80
CA ALA A 270 18.22 -25.06 5.11
C ALA A 270 18.14 -24.06 6.27
N GLU A 271 18.68 -22.85 6.07
CA GLU A 271 18.67 -21.77 7.06
C GLU A 271 17.38 -20.96 6.99
N ALA A 272 16.79 -20.82 5.79
CA ALA A 272 15.49 -20.18 5.61
C ALA A 272 14.34 -20.95 6.29
N LEU A 273 14.39 -22.28 6.24
CA LEU A 273 13.32 -23.16 6.72
C LEU A 273 12.89 -22.89 8.17
N PRO A 274 13.78 -22.93 9.19
CA PRO A 274 13.37 -22.70 10.58
C PRO A 274 12.73 -21.32 10.79
N HIS A 275 13.17 -20.30 10.05
CA HIS A 275 12.59 -18.97 10.13
C HIS A 275 11.18 -18.89 9.53
N PHE A 276 10.94 -19.47 8.34
CA PHE A 276 9.57 -19.49 7.79
C PHE A 276 8.60 -20.34 8.61
N LYS A 277 9.06 -21.44 9.21
CA LYS A 277 8.26 -22.23 10.16
C LYS A 277 7.86 -21.39 11.37
N ALA A 278 8.84 -20.77 12.04
CA ALA A 278 8.58 -19.91 13.20
C ALA A 278 7.65 -18.74 12.87
N ALA A 279 7.85 -18.08 11.72
CA ALA A 279 6.97 -17.01 11.25
C ALA A 279 5.51 -17.48 11.10
N THR A 280 5.31 -18.65 10.49
CA THR A 280 3.98 -19.23 10.26
C THR A 280 3.31 -19.64 11.58
N GLU A 281 4.05 -20.28 12.48
CA GLU A 281 3.58 -20.70 13.80
C GLU A 281 3.17 -19.49 14.65
N ILE A 282 4.07 -18.53 14.84
CA ILE A 282 3.81 -17.32 15.63
C ILE A 282 2.64 -16.53 15.05
N LEU A 283 2.59 -16.33 13.73
CA LEU A 283 1.50 -15.59 13.10
C LEU A 283 0.16 -16.30 13.30
N THR A 284 0.13 -17.63 13.15
CA THR A 284 -1.10 -18.40 13.39
C THR A 284 -1.60 -18.23 14.82
N GLU A 285 -0.70 -18.23 15.82
CA GLU A 285 -1.06 -17.97 17.22
C GLU A 285 -1.62 -16.54 17.42
N VAL A 286 -0.96 -15.54 16.83
CA VAL A 286 -1.42 -14.13 16.90
C VAL A 286 -2.81 -13.96 16.31
N GLU A 287 -3.07 -14.55 15.14
CA GLU A 287 -4.40 -14.48 14.50
C GLU A 287 -5.48 -15.18 15.33
N GLN A 288 -5.15 -16.31 15.97
CA GLN A 288 -6.07 -17.01 16.86
C GLN A 288 -6.43 -16.18 18.10
N GLN A 289 -5.42 -15.54 18.71
CA GLN A 289 -5.61 -14.72 19.91
C GLN A 289 -6.39 -13.43 19.61
N THR A 290 -6.03 -12.74 18.53
CA THR A 290 -6.62 -11.44 18.17
C THR A 290 -7.92 -11.57 17.39
N LYS A 291 -8.19 -12.75 16.80
CA LYS A 291 -9.27 -12.97 15.82
C LYS A 291 -9.16 -12.07 14.59
N GLN A 292 -8.01 -11.46 14.36
CA GLN A 292 -7.71 -10.64 13.20
C GLN A 292 -6.76 -11.42 12.29
N LYS A 293 -7.11 -11.52 11.00
CA LYS A 293 -6.27 -12.19 10.01
C LYS A 293 -5.30 -11.19 9.40
N GLU A 294 -4.03 -11.55 9.30
CA GLU A 294 -3.03 -10.76 8.59
C GLU A 294 -3.13 -11.06 7.09
N PRO A 295 -3.28 -10.03 6.23
CA PRO A 295 -3.40 -10.21 4.78
C PRO A 295 -2.21 -10.93 4.13
N THR A 296 -1.06 -10.97 4.81
CA THR A 296 0.19 -11.56 4.32
C THR A 296 0.40 -13.02 4.75
N HIS A 297 -0.47 -13.62 5.57
CA HIS A 297 -0.24 -14.98 6.08
C HIS A 297 -0.06 -16.02 4.96
N TRP A 298 -0.87 -15.92 3.90
CA TRP A 298 -0.75 -16.82 2.75
C TRP A 298 0.60 -16.69 2.03
N LEU A 299 1.23 -15.50 2.03
CA LEU A 299 2.55 -15.27 1.43
C LEU A 299 3.64 -16.01 2.19
N ILE A 300 3.58 -16.01 3.52
CA ILE A 300 4.55 -16.70 4.38
C ILE A 300 4.45 -18.21 4.14
N ARG A 301 3.23 -18.75 4.08
CA ARG A 301 2.99 -20.17 3.76
C ARG A 301 3.46 -20.56 2.36
N ARG A 302 3.22 -19.71 1.36
CA ARG A 302 3.77 -19.89 0.01
C ARG A 302 5.29 -19.97 0.03
N ASN A 303 5.96 -19.05 0.74
CA ASN A 303 7.41 -19.02 0.82
C ASN A 303 7.96 -20.26 1.55
N LEU A 304 7.29 -20.69 2.63
CA LEU A 304 7.61 -21.93 3.33
C LEU A 304 7.48 -23.15 2.39
N ALA A 305 6.42 -23.20 1.57
CA ALA A 305 6.24 -24.26 0.57
C ALA A 305 7.37 -24.30 -0.47
N ILE A 306 7.81 -23.13 -0.96
CA ILE A 306 8.92 -23.01 -1.90
C ILE A 306 10.21 -23.56 -1.26
N VAL A 307 10.50 -23.20 -0.01
CA VAL A 307 11.69 -23.70 0.70
C VAL A 307 11.61 -25.20 0.93
N TYR A 308 10.45 -25.75 1.33
CA TYR A 308 10.27 -27.20 1.42
C TYR A 308 10.53 -27.89 0.07
N SER A 309 10.04 -27.32 -1.03
CA SER A 309 10.29 -27.85 -2.38
C SER A 309 11.78 -27.85 -2.73
N GLN A 310 12.51 -26.78 -2.42
CA GLN A 310 13.96 -26.69 -2.64
C GLN A 310 14.73 -27.75 -1.85
N LEU A 311 14.22 -28.14 -0.69
CA LEU A 311 14.79 -29.19 0.16
C LEU A 311 14.29 -30.60 -0.18
N GLY A 312 13.50 -30.77 -1.26
CA GLY A 312 12.95 -32.06 -1.67
C GLY A 312 11.79 -32.57 -0.80
N GLN A 313 11.30 -31.77 0.13
CA GLN A 313 10.22 -32.12 1.05
C GLN A 313 8.84 -31.86 0.42
N ARG A 314 8.52 -32.64 -0.63
CA ARG A 314 7.34 -32.43 -1.48
C ARG A 314 6.02 -32.49 -0.72
N GLU A 315 5.86 -33.40 0.23
CA GLU A 315 4.62 -33.54 1.01
C GLU A 315 4.33 -32.29 1.83
N GLN A 316 5.34 -31.82 2.57
CA GLN A 316 5.26 -30.60 3.36
C GLN A 316 5.01 -29.37 2.47
N ALA A 317 5.67 -29.30 1.30
CA ALA A 317 5.42 -28.24 0.33
C ALA A 317 3.94 -28.22 -0.10
N ARG A 318 3.35 -29.37 -0.46
CA ARG A 318 1.93 -29.45 -0.85
C ARG A 318 0.98 -29.05 0.27
N GLN A 319 1.27 -29.44 1.52
CA GLN A 319 0.48 -29.03 2.68
C GLN A 319 0.45 -27.50 2.82
N GLU A 320 1.61 -26.85 2.70
CA GLU A 320 1.70 -25.40 2.83
C GLU A 320 1.08 -24.64 1.66
N VAL A 321 1.19 -25.13 0.42
CA VAL A 321 0.46 -24.51 -0.71
C VAL A 321 -1.06 -24.65 -0.52
N THR A 322 -1.54 -25.78 0.00
CA THR A 322 -2.97 -25.98 0.29
C THR A 322 -3.46 -24.98 1.33
N ALA A 323 -2.69 -24.80 2.41
CA ALA A 323 -3.00 -23.81 3.44
C ALA A 323 -2.94 -22.37 2.90
N ALA A 324 -1.97 -22.06 2.03
CA ALA A 324 -1.90 -20.75 1.37
C ALA A 324 -3.12 -20.49 0.47
N LEU A 325 -3.57 -21.47 -0.31
CA LEU A 325 -4.75 -21.36 -1.19
C LEU A 325 -6.04 -21.06 -0.43
N ALA A 326 -6.18 -21.59 0.79
CA ALA A 326 -7.33 -21.34 1.66
C ALA A 326 -7.38 -19.88 2.15
N LEU A 327 -6.24 -19.21 2.26
CA LEU A 327 -6.09 -17.86 2.80
C LEU A 327 -5.95 -16.78 1.72
N ALA A 328 -5.49 -17.15 0.52
CA ALA A 328 -5.12 -16.19 -0.52
C ALA A 328 -6.33 -15.46 -1.15
N PRO A 329 -6.19 -14.16 -1.48
CA PRO A 329 -7.15 -13.44 -2.32
C PRO A 329 -7.33 -14.11 -3.69
N ALA A 330 -8.51 -13.94 -4.31
CA ALA A 330 -8.85 -14.60 -5.57
C ALA A 330 -7.81 -14.36 -6.69
N LYS A 331 -7.27 -13.13 -6.79
CA LYS A 331 -6.25 -12.77 -7.80
C LYS A 331 -4.94 -13.56 -7.66
N ASP A 332 -4.62 -14.03 -6.46
CA ASP A 332 -3.35 -14.69 -6.13
C ASP A 332 -3.44 -16.23 -6.18
N LYS A 333 -4.66 -16.78 -6.19
CA LYS A 333 -4.88 -18.25 -6.20
C LYS A 333 -4.33 -18.94 -7.45
N GLY A 334 -4.31 -18.25 -8.60
CA GLY A 334 -3.79 -18.81 -9.85
C GLY A 334 -2.31 -19.22 -9.74
N ALA A 335 -1.47 -18.33 -9.20
CA ALA A 335 -0.05 -18.60 -9.02
C ALA A 335 0.21 -19.75 -8.03
N LEU A 336 -0.59 -19.83 -6.96
CA LEU A 336 -0.51 -20.93 -5.99
C LEU A 336 -0.95 -22.26 -6.59
N GLN A 337 -1.96 -22.28 -7.47
CA GLN A 337 -2.37 -23.48 -8.16
C GLN A 337 -1.29 -23.98 -9.12
N THR A 338 -0.61 -23.08 -9.82
CA THR A 338 0.56 -23.43 -10.65
C THR A 338 1.65 -24.09 -9.81
N LEU A 339 1.97 -23.52 -8.64
CA LEU A 339 2.94 -24.10 -7.71
C LEU A 339 2.49 -25.49 -7.22
N MET A 340 1.21 -25.66 -6.88
CA MET A 340 0.65 -26.96 -6.49
C MET A 340 0.83 -28.02 -7.59
N ASN A 341 0.55 -27.65 -8.84
CA ASN A 341 0.65 -28.56 -9.97
C ASN A 341 2.10 -28.97 -10.25
N GLN A 342 3.06 -28.05 -10.11
CA GLN A 342 4.49 -28.35 -10.22
C GLN A 342 4.96 -29.36 -9.17
N LEU A 343 4.36 -29.35 -7.98
CA LEU A 343 4.66 -30.31 -6.92
C LEU A 343 3.98 -31.69 -7.13
N GLY A 344 2.98 -31.77 -8.01
CA GLY A 344 2.23 -32.99 -8.32
C GLY A 344 2.73 -33.81 -9.52
N GLY A 345 3.61 -33.24 -10.36
CA GLY A 345 4.27 -33.96 -11.45
C GLY A 345 5.34 -34.90 -10.91
N SER A 346 5.09 -36.21 -10.97
CA SER A 346 6.09 -37.27 -10.77
C SER A 346 6.09 -38.19 -11.98
#